data_AF-A0A1H1XMU4-F1
#
_entry.id   AF-A0A1H1XMU4-F1
#
_cell.length_a   1.000
_cell.length_b   1.000
_cell.length_c   1.000
_cell.angle_alpha   90.00
_cell.angle_beta   90.00
_cell.angle_gamma   90.00
#
_symmetry.space_group_name_H-M   'P 1'
#
loop_
_entity.id
_entity.type
_entity.pdbx_description
1 polymer ?
#
loop_
_entity_poly.entity_id
_entity_poly.type
_entity_poly.pdbx_seq_one_letter_code
_entity_poly.pdbx_strand_id
1 'polypeptide(L)'
;MRVFIFYYFLFISPLSVSAQTNSATKIDGNNYYDHMAENTKPPLKGGIVNMNWLRPDDVIPIIKDEMYKAGYTSLKINYNYKLPNDRILRINVFSQKANLGFYYINTHRATPFKSDRKNPELYLKEVAQLDVLPPNIFPLNENVYWYEYTDVKADDRYLVTRKIIENILRQDIRAYLIRYKH
;
A
#
# COMPACT_ATOMS: atom_id res chain seq x y z
N MET A 1 9.04 71.95 36.07
CA MET A 1 10.46 71.69 35.78
C MET A 1 10.65 70.18 35.68
N ARG A 2 11.03 69.71 34.47
CA ARG A 2 11.61 68.42 34.04
C ARG A 2 11.09 67.08 34.62
N VAL A 3 10.27 66.45 33.78
CA VAL A 3 10.11 65.01 33.39
C VAL A 3 11.22 64.05 33.81
N PHE A 4 10.86 62.84 34.27
CA PHE A 4 11.42 61.54 33.81
C PHE A 4 10.44 60.40 34.12
N ILE A 5 9.62 60.00 33.15
CA ILE A 5 8.90 58.71 33.17
C ILE A 5 9.69 57.77 32.25
N PHE A 6 10.31 56.75 32.85
CA PHE A 6 11.00 55.68 32.13
C PHE A 6 9.95 54.75 31.51
N TYR A 7 9.79 54.80 30.18
CA TYR A 7 9.10 53.75 29.43
C TYR A 7 10.08 52.61 29.14
N TYR A 8 9.89 51.47 29.80
CA TYR A 8 10.52 50.21 29.41
C TYR A 8 9.81 49.69 28.15
N PHE A 9 10.39 49.92 26.98
CA PHE A 9 9.99 49.22 25.75
C PHE A 9 10.57 47.80 25.82
N LEU A 10 9.75 46.83 26.26
CA LEU A 10 10.02 45.41 26.05
C LEU A 10 9.87 45.13 24.54
N PHE A 11 11.00 45.18 23.82
CA PHE A 11 11.12 44.55 22.50
C PHE A 11 11.05 43.03 22.68
N ILE A 12 9.83 42.49 22.78
CA ILE A 12 9.59 41.09 22.49
C ILE A 12 9.55 40.99 20.97
N SER A 13 10.72 40.92 20.35
CA SER A 13 10.82 40.48 18.97
C SER A 13 10.20 39.07 18.90
N PRO A 14 9.11 38.84 18.14
CA PRO A 14 8.71 37.48 17.85
C PRO A 14 9.86 36.88 17.06
N LEU A 15 10.65 36.03 17.71
CA LEU A 15 11.42 35.02 16.99
C LEU A 15 10.37 34.23 16.22
N SER A 16 10.17 34.61 14.96
CA SER A 16 9.54 33.76 13.97
C SER A 16 10.43 32.54 13.87
N VAL A 17 10.19 31.58 14.77
CA VAL A 17 10.58 30.20 14.57
C VAL A 17 9.83 29.81 13.32
N SER A 18 10.49 29.94 12.19
CA SER A 18 10.10 29.25 10.97
C SER A 18 10.11 27.78 11.34
N ALA A 19 8.95 27.28 11.77
CA ALA A 19 8.68 25.86 11.79
C ALA A 19 8.93 25.42 10.35
N GLN A 20 10.11 24.84 10.10
CA GLN A 20 10.35 24.11 8.86
C GLN A 20 9.27 23.03 8.84
N THR A 21 8.21 23.27 8.07
CA THR A 21 7.27 22.25 7.66
C THR A 21 8.03 21.31 6.73
N ASN A 22 8.90 20.47 7.30
CA ASN A 22 9.14 19.16 6.76
C ASN A 22 7.87 18.36 6.99
N SER A 23 6.77 18.73 6.33
CA SER A 23 5.68 17.81 6.07
C SER A 23 6.27 16.76 5.15
N ALA A 24 6.92 15.75 5.74
CA ALA A 24 7.15 14.50 5.06
C ALA A 24 5.77 14.00 4.66
N THR A 25 5.39 14.23 3.39
CA THR A 25 4.11 13.79 2.84
C THR A 25 3.96 12.32 3.17
N LYS A 26 2.86 11.97 3.86
CA LYS A 26 2.59 10.58 4.23
C LYS A 26 2.52 9.74 2.95
N ILE A 27 3.35 8.70 2.87
CA ILE A 27 3.36 7.79 1.72
C ILE A 27 2.08 6.93 1.76
N ASP A 28 1.37 6.88 0.64
CA ASP A 28 0.11 6.15 0.44
C ASP A 28 -0.02 5.57 -0.98
N GLY A 29 -1.14 4.92 -1.27
CA GLY A 29 -1.38 4.23 -2.54
C GLY A 29 -1.44 5.13 -3.79
N ASN A 30 -1.38 6.45 -3.64
CA ASN A 30 -1.40 7.41 -4.75
C ASN A 30 -0.01 7.96 -5.09
N ASN A 31 0.89 8.03 -4.11
CA ASN A 31 2.18 8.72 -4.24
C ASN A 31 3.41 7.81 -4.06
N TYR A 32 3.28 6.57 -3.60
CA TYR A 32 4.44 5.73 -3.24
C TYR A 32 5.44 5.45 -4.38
N TYR A 33 5.03 5.47 -5.65
CA TYR A 33 5.97 5.40 -6.79
C TYR A 33 6.92 6.61 -6.86
N ASP A 34 6.49 7.76 -6.37
CA ASP A 34 7.30 8.98 -6.32
C ASP A 34 8.38 8.88 -5.21
N HIS A 35 8.31 7.83 -4.38
CA HIS A 35 9.23 7.53 -3.26
C HIS A 35 10.14 6.32 -3.52
N MET A 36 10.28 5.88 -4.78
CA MET A 36 11.34 4.92 -5.13
C MET A 36 12.72 5.50 -4.78
N ALA A 37 13.66 4.65 -4.40
CA ALA A 37 15.01 5.04 -4.00
C ALA A 37 15.70 5.93 -5.05
N GLU A 38 15.55 5.62 -6.34
CA GLU A 38 16.11 6.40 -7.46
C GLU A 38 15.60 7.85 -7.50
N ASN A 39 14.42 8.11 -6.93
CA ASN A 39 13.76 9.42 -6.91
C ASN A 39 14.03 10.19 -5.60
N THR A 40 14.76 9.60 -4.65
CA THR A 40 14.91 10.14 -3.31
C THR A 40 15.89 11.32 -3.25
N LYS A 41 15.51 12.38 -2.52
CA LYS A 41 16.34 13.57 -2.25
C LYS A 41 16.29 13.92 -0.75
N PRO A 42 17.43 14.08 -0.04
CA PRO A 42 18.80 13.88 -0.52
C PRO A 42 19.09 12.40 -0.88
N PRO A 43 20.17 12.10 -1.63
CA PRO A 43 20.57 10.73 -1.90
C PRO A 43 20.68 9.92 -0.60
N LEU A 44 20.33 8.63 -0.69
CA LEU A 44 20.43 7.70 0.43
C LEU A 44 21.89 7.60 0.91
N LYS A 45 22.06 7.35 2.21
CA LYS A 45 23.38 7.17 2.83
C LYS A 45 23.89 5.76 2.63
N GLY A 46 22.99 4.78 2.60
CA GLY A 46 23.30 3.38 2.28
C GLY A 46 23.72 3.22 0.83
N GLY A 47 24.67 2.31 0.59
CA GLY A 47 25.19 2.04 -0.75
C GLY A 47 24.37 1.00 -1.52
N ILE A 48 23.58 0.17 -0.82
CA ILE A 48 22.80 -0.90 -1.44
C ILE A 48 21.32 -0.71 -1.09
N VAL A 49 20.50 -0.57 -2.12
CA VAL A 49 19.04 -0.66 -2.04
C VAL A 49 18.61 -1.94 -2.70
N ASN A 50 17.80 -2.72 -2.00
CA ASN A 50 17.16 -3.91 -2.53
C ASN A 50 15.67 -3.66 -2.66
N MET A 51 15.06 -4.30 -3.66
CA MET A 51 13.62 -4.26 -3.90
C MET A 51 13.04 -5.67 -3.79
N ASN A 52 11.84 -5.76 -3.22
CA ASN A 52 11.11 -7.02 -3.11
C ASN A 52 9.60 -6.76 -3.21
N TRP A 53 8.82 -7.84 -3.34
CA TRP A 53 7.37 -7.81 -3.43
C TRP A 53 6.77 -8.54 -2.24
N LEU A 54 5.59 -8.11 -1.80
CA LEU A 54 4.82 -8.89 -0.82
C LEU A 54 4.49 -10.24 -1.45
N ARG A 55 4.81 -11.33 -0.77
CA ARG A 55 4.53 -12.68 -1.26
C ARG A 55 3.15 -13.14 -0.82
N PRO A 56 2.59 -14.22 -1.39
CA PRO A 56 1.31 -14.76 -0.94
C PRO A 56 1.25 -15.00 0.59
N ASP A 57 2.35 -15.42 1.20
CA ASP A 57 2.45 -15.63 2.66
C ASP A 57 2.35 -14.32 3.48
N ASP A 58 2.67 -13.18 2.88
CA ASP A 58 2.50 -11.86 3.49
C ASP A 58 1.07 -11.34 3.27
N VAL A 59 0.54 -11.56 2.07
CA VAL A 59 -0.73 -10.97 1.60
C VAL A 59 -1.95 -11.70 2.17
N ILE A 60 -1.94 -13.04 2.20
CA ILE A 60 -3.08 -13.84 2.66
C ILE A 60 -3.48 -13.50 4.10
N PRO A 61 -2.55 -13.42 5.08
CA PRO A 61 -2.90 -13.02 6.45
C PRO A 61 -3.52 -11.62 6.52
N ILE A 62 -3.04 -10.68 5.71
CA ILE A 62 -3.56 -9.30 5.65
C ILE A 62 -5.00 -9.29 5.12
N ILE A 63 -5.28 -9.98 4.02
CA ILE A 63 -6.64 -10.09 3.48
C ILE A 63 -7.59 -10.68 4.52
N LYS A 64 -7.20 -11.79 5.16
CA LYS A 64 -8.04 -12.43 6.19
C LYS A 64 -8.35 -11.48 7.33
N ASP A 65 -7.33 -10.81 7.87
CA ASP A 65 -7.47 -9.89 8.99
C ASP A 65 -8.43 -8.74 8.65
N GLU A 66 -8.30 -8.11 7.48
CA GLU A 66 -9.21 -7.05 7.04
C GLU A 66 -10.64 -7.57 6.77
N MET A 67 -10.79 -8.77 6.21
CA MET A 67 -12.09 -9.41 6.05
C MET A 67 -12.76 -9.72 7.40
N TYR A 68 -12.03 -10.25 8.37
CA TYR A 68 -12.55 -10.49 9.72
C TYR A 68 -12.98 -9.18 10.40
N LYS A 69 -12.16 -8.13 10.30
CA LYS A 69 -12.49 -6.78 10.82
C LYS A 69 -13.74 -6.19 10.18
N ALA A 70 -14.00 -6.53 8.92
CA ALA A 70 -15.23 -6.12 8.23
C ALA A 70 -16.46 -6.96 8.59
N GLY A 71 -16.31 -8.01 9.41
CA GLY A 71 -17.38 -8.88 9.88
C GLY A 71 -17.61 -10.14 9.05
N TYR A 72 -16.75 -10.42 8.06
CA TYR A 72 -16.84 -11.67 7.31
C TYR A 72 -16.31 -12.83 8.16
N THR A 73 -17.10 -13.90 8.24
CA THR A 73 -16.73 -15.13 8.98
C THR A 73 -16.58 -16.32 8.03
N SER A 74 -16.03 -17.43 8.54
CA SER A 74 -15.86 -18.69 7.81
C SER A 74 -15.08 -18.57 6.49
N LEU A 75 -14.00 -17.77 6.51
CA LEU A 75 -13.13 -17.57 5.35
C LEU A 75 -12.44 -18.88 4.95
N LYS A 76 -12.43 -19.17 3.66
CA LYS A 76 -11.66 -20.25 3.03
C LYS A 76 -10.38 -19.68 2.44
N ILE A 77 -9.27 -20.38 2.65
CA ILE A 77 -7.97 -20.04 2.08
C ILE A 77 -7.71 -20.99 0.92
N ASN A 78 -7.16 -20.49 -0.19
CA ASN A 78 -6.81 -21.30 -1.35
C ASN A 78 -8.00 -22.12 -1.88
N TYR A 79 -9.17 -21.47 -1.94
CA TYR A 79 -10.45 -22.06 -2.29
C TYR A 79 -10.56 -22.34 -3.80
N ASN A 80 -10.97 -23.55 -4.16
CA ASN A 80 -11.24 -23.92 -5.55
C ASN A 80 -12.60 -23.37 -5.98
N TYR A 81 -12.59 -22.25 -6.69
CA TYR A 81 -13.77 -21.59 -7.22
C TYR A 81 -14.08 -22.13 -8.62
N LYS A 82 -15.25 -22.73 -8.80
CA LYS A 82 -15.68 -23.27 -10.09
C LYS A 82 -16.22 -22.15 -10.98
N LEU A 83 -15.63 -21.99 -12.16
CA LEU A 83 -16.05 -21.05 -13.18
C LEU A 83 -17.18 -21.65 -14.05
N PRO A 84 -17.94 -20.82 -14.81
CA PRO A 84 -19.04 -21.30 -15.63
C PRO A 84 -18.65 -22.34 -16.69
N ASN A 85 -17.40 -22.33 -17.15
CA ASN A 85 -16.89 -23.26 -18.15
C ASN A 85 -16.16 -24.47 -17.53
N ASP A 86 -16.57 -24.89 -16.34
CA ASP A 86 -16.03 -26.00 -15.56
C ASP A 86 -14.56 -25.91 -15.15
N ARG A 87 -13.87 -24.81 -15.49
CA ARG A 87 -12.52 -24.53 -14.99
C ARG A 87 -12.54 -24.17 -13.51
N ILE A 88 -11.40 -24.37 -12.86
CA ILE A 88 -11.20 -24.06 -11.44
C ILE A 88 -10.20 -22.92 -11.31
N LEU A 89 -10.60 -21.86 -10.61
CA LEU A 89 -9.73 -20.78 -10.17
C LEU A 89 -9.43 -20.93 -8.68
N ARG A 90 -8.14 -20.92 -8.31
CA ARG A 90 -7.73 -21.03 -6.90
C ARG A 90 -7.69 -19.65 -6.24
N ILE A 91 -8.72 -19.30 -5.49
CA ILE A 91 -8.88 -18.01 -4.81
C ILE A 91 -8.10 -18.00 -3.50
N ASN A 92 -7.27 -16.98 -3.27
CA ASN A 92 -6.41 -16.89 -2.09
C ASN A 92 -7.21 -16.81 -0.80
N VAL A 93 -8.22 -15.93 -0.74
CA VAL A 93 -9.15 -15.82 0.41
C VAL A 93 -10.56 -15.59 -0.08
N PHE A 94 -11.52 -16.40 0.38
CA PHE A 94 -12.91 -16.35 -0.06
C PHE A 94 -13.89 -16.48 1.12
N SER A 95 -14.90 -15.63 1.18
CA SER A 95 -16.06 -15.79 2.07
C SER A 95 -17.18 -16.47 1.30
N GLN A 96 -17.48 -17.73 1.64
CA GLN A 96 -18.59 -18.45 1.01
C GLN A 96 -19.94 -17.81 1.34
N LYS A 97 -20.12 -17.36 2.59
CA LYS A 97 -21.38 -16.75 3.05
C LYS A 97 -21.69 -15.45 2.30
N ALA A 98 -20.68 -14.61 2.08
CA ALA A 98 -20.84 -13.35 1.37
C ALA A 98 -20.62 -13.48 -0.15
N ASN A 99 -20.29 -14.69 -0.63
CA ASN A 99 -19.91 -14.97 -2.01
C ASN A 99 -18.92 -13.94 -2.58
N LEU A 100 -17.84 -13.63 -1.86
CA LEU A 100 -16.82 -12.69 -2.34
C LEU A 100 -15.41 -13.11 -1.91
N GLY A 101 -14.40 -12.70 -2.65
CA GLY A 101 -13.03 -13.00 -2.29
C GLY A 101 -12.00 -12.16 -3.02
N PHE A 102 -10.75 -12.53 -2.78
CA PHE A 102 -9.57 -11.87 -3.30
C PHE A 102 -8.68 -12.88 -4.02
N TYR A 103 -8.29 -12.55 -5.24
CA TYR A 103 -7.33 -13.30 -6.03
C TYR A 103 -6.04 -12.50 -6.17
N TYR A 104 -4.96 -13.06 -5.66
CA TYR A 104 -3.63 -12.46 -5.70
C TYR A 104 -2.88 -12.98 -6.92
N ILE A 105 -2.66 -12.09 -7.89
CA ILE A 105 -1.94 -12.37 -9.13
C ILE A 105 -0.45 -12.32 -8.81
N ASN A 106 0.09 -13.51 -8.47
CA ASN A 106 1.47 -13.72 -8.03
C ASN A 106 2.45 -13.77 -9.22
N THR A 107 2.59 -12.65 -9.90
CA THR A 107 3.62 -12.44 -10.92
C THR A 107 3.98 -10.96 -11.01
N HIS A 108 5.24 -10.68 -11.30
CA HIS A 108 5.77 -9.33 -11.32
C HIS A 108 6.84 -9.16 -12.41
N ARG A 109 7.03 -7.90 -12.81
CA ARG A 109 8.16 -7.45 -13.60
C ARG A 109 9.36 -7.24 -12.67
N ALA A 110 10.56 -7.19 -13.25
CA ALA A 110 11.76 -6.80 -12.52
C ALA A 110 11.68 -5.38 -11.93
N THR A 111 10.89 -4.50 -12.55
CA THR A 111 10.69 -3.11 -12.12
C THR A 111 9.20 -2.79 -12.14
N PRO A 112 8.63 -2.26 -11.04
CA PRO A 112 7.22 -1.89 -10.97
C PRO A 112 6.97 -0.53 -11.62
N PHE A 113 5.79 -0.36 -12.23
CA PHE A 113 5.41 0.88 -12.91
C PHE A 113 4.14 1.48 -12.32
N LYS A 114 4.04 2.82 -12.29
CA LYS A 114 2.84 3.53 -11.79
C LYS A 114 1.56 3.14 -12.54
N SER A 115 1.69 2.70 -13.80
CA SER A 115 0.58 2.17 -14.60
C SER A 115 -0.03 0.89 -14.03
N ASP A 116 0.71 0.10 -13.25
CA ASP A 116 0.25 -1.20 -12.76
C ASP A 116 -0.93 -1.02 -11.78
N ARG A 117 -0.99 0.10 -11.03
CA ARG A 117 -2.16 0.48 -10.21
C ARG A 117 -3.44 0.65 -11.02
N LYS A 118 -3.33 1.07 -12.28
CA LYS A 118 -4.47 1.34 -13.16
C LYS A 118 -4.98 0.07 -13.84
N ASN A 119 -4.21 -1.03 -13.79
CA ASN A 119 -4.57 -2.30 -14.39
C ASN A 119 -4.36 -3.45 -13.38
N PRO A 120 -5.26 -3.60 -12.39
CA PRO A 120 -5.10 -4.62 -11.36
C PRO A 120 -5.18 -6.06 -11.90
N GLU A 121 -5.81 -6.27 -13.06
CA GLU A 121 -5.90 -7.56 -13.75
C GLU A 121 -4.70 -7.84 -14.67
N LEU A 122 -3.68 -6.98 -14.68
CA LEU A 122 -2.45 -7.23 -15.42
C LEU A 122 -1.90 -8.62 -15.07
N TYR A 123 -1.60 -9.42 -16.09
CA TYR A 123 -1.17 -10.82 -15.99
C TYR A 123 -2.23 -11.87 -15.62
N LEU A 124 -3.51 -11.50 -15.52
CA LEU A 124 -4.58 -12.46 -15.22
C LEU A 124 -4.65 -13.57 -16.29
N LYS A 125 -4.47 -13.22 -17.57
CA LYS A 125 -4.50 -14.19 -18.67
C LYS A 125 -3.34 -15.17 -18.60
N GLU A 126 -2.18 -14.70 -18.22
CA GLU A 126 -0.95 -15.46 -18.11
C GLU A 126 -0.98 -16.40 -16.90
N VAL A 127 -1.46 -15.91 -15.76
CA VAL A 127 -1.46 -16.68 -14.49
C VAL A 127 -2.68 -17.59 -14.36
N ALA A 128 -3.85 -17.12 -14.76
CA ALA A 128 -5.13 -17.82 -14.55
C ALA A 128 -5.80 -18.31 -15.84
N GLN A 129 -5.27 -17.97 -17.02
CA GLN A 129 -5.90 -18.26 -18.32
C GLN A 129 -7.30 -17.63 -18.44
N LEU A 130 -7.50 -16.48 -17.81
CA LEU A 130 -8.76 -15.73 -17.79
C LEU A 130 -8.54 -14.33 -18.37
N ASP A 131 -9.47 -13.88 -19.19
CA ASP A 131 -9.47 -12.49 -19.65
C ASP A 131 -10.07 -11.56 -18.57
N VAL A 132 -11.02 -12.04 -17.76
CA VAL A 132 -11.72 -11.27 -16.72
C VAL A 132 -12.03 -12.16 -15.51
N LEU A 133 -11.94 -11.61 -14.29
CA LEU A 133 -12.35 -12.30 -13.08
C LEU A 133 -13.88 -12.28 -12.89
N PRO A 134 -14.45 -13.27 -12.18
CA PRO A 134 -15.83 -13.16 -11.72
C PRO A 134 -16.02 -11.85 -10.93
N PRO A 135 -17.17 -11.15 -11.08
CA PRO A 135 -17.36 -9.80 -10.54
C PRO A 135 -17.35 -9.74 -9.00
N ASN A 136 -17.39 -10.88 -8.32
CA ASN A 136 -17.31 -10.99 -6.86
C ASN A 136 -15.90 -11.32 -6.35
N ILE A 137 -14.92 -11.47 -7.26
CA ILE A 137 -13.53 -11.75 -6.94
C ILE A 137 -12.68 -10.52 -7.28
N PHE A 138 -12.03 -9.95 -6.26
CA PHE A 138 -11.17 -8.78 -6.45
C PHE A 138 -9.74 -9.18 -6.81
N PRO A 139 -9.17 -8.65 -7.92
CA PRO A 139 -7.76 -8.83 -8.24
C PRO A 139 -6.87 -7.97 -7.34
N LEU A 140 -5.78 -8.56 -6.85
CA LEU A 140 -4.66 -7.88 -6.22
C LEU A 140 -3.39 -8.24 -6.99
N ASN A 141 -2.72 -7.26 -7.57
CA ASN A 141 -1.56 -7.50 -8.44
C ASN A 141 -0.24 -7.42 -7.67
N GLU A 142 0.64 -8.40 -7.78
CA GLU A 142 1.94 -8.36 -7.10
C GLU A 142 2.76 -7.13 -7.49
N ASN A 143 2.75 -6.69 -8.75
CA ASN A 143 3.48 -5.48 -9.21
C ASN A 143 3.12 -4.20 -8.46
N VAL A 144 1.95 -4.15 -7.83
CA VAL A 144 1.51 -3.00 -7.03
C VAL A 144 2.17 -3.02 -5.66
N TYR A 145 2.42 -4.20 -5.08
CA TYR A 145 2.80 -4.37 -3.69
C TYR A 145 4.31 -4.64 -3.52
N TRP A 146 5.13 -3.72 -4.01
CA TRP A 146 6.58 -3.73 -3.85
C TRP A 146 7.06 -2.85 -2.69
N TYR A 147 8.25 -3.12 -2.19
CA TYR A 147 8.93 -2.33 -1.18
C TYR A 147 10.44 -2.38 -1.37
N GLU A 148 11.11 -1.39 -0.80
CA GLU A 148 12.56 -1.25 -0.78
C GLU A 148 13.09 -1.37 0.65
N TYR A 149 14.34 -1.80 0.75
CA TYR A 149 15.09 -1.81 1.99
C TYR A 149 16.58 -1.59 1.72
N THR A 150 17.26 -1.07 2.72
CA THR A 150 18.70 -0.76 2.67
C THR A 150 19.38 -1.21 3.95
N ASP A 151 20.71 -1.28 3.93
CA ASP A 151 21.55 -1.60 5.06
C ASP A 151 21.52 -0.49 6.14
N VAL A 152 21.15 0.74 5.78
CA VAL A 152 21.08 1.89 6.69
C VAL A 152 19.64 2.20 7.09
N LYS A 153 19.22 1.74 8.29
CA LYS A 153 17.85 1.98 8.80
C LYS A 153 17.38 3.45 8.83
N ALA A 154 18.30 4.41 8.92
CA ALA A 154 17.94 5.82 8.91
C ALA A 154 17.32 6.28 7.58
N ASP A 155 17.58 5.54 6.50
CA ASP A 155 17.10 5.83 5.15
C ASP A 155 15.67 5.32 4.91
N ASP A 156 15.16 4.41 5.76
CA ASP A 156 13.77 3.89 5.71
C ASP A 156 12.71 5.02 5.68
N ARG A 157 13.03 6.19 6.24
CA ARG A 157 12.14 7.36 6.26
C ARG A 157 11.88 7.97 4.89
N TYR A 158 12.70 7.62 3.89
CA TYR A 158 12.60 8.10 2.53
C TYR A 158 12.09 7.05 1.54
N LEU A 159 12.11 5.77 1.95
CA LEU A 159 11.79 4.63 1.10
C LEU A 159 10.35 4.17 1.25
N VAL A 160 9.86 3.44 0.25
CA VAL A 160 8.65 2.61 0.38
C VAL A 160 9.01 1.36 1.18
N THR A 161 8.95 1.44 2.50
CA THR A 161 9.24 0.29 3.36
C THR A 161 8.15 -0.78 3.27
N ARG A 162 8.49 -2.01 3.69
CA ARG A 162 7.54 -3.13 3.79
C ARG A 162 6.27 -2.77 4.58
N LYS A 163 6.43 -2.07 5.70
CA LYS A 163 5.29 -1.64 6.53
C LYS A 163 4.35 -0.66 5.79
N ILE A 164 4.92 0.22 4.98
CA ILE A 164 4.15 1.17 4.18
C ILE A 164 3.32 0.40 3.14
N ILE A 165 3.93 -0.53 2.41
CA ILE A 165 3.20 -1.26 1.37
C ILE A 165 2.15 -2.22 1.95
N GLU A 166 2.41 -2.84 3.10
CA GLU A 166 1.40 -3.62 3.83
C GLU A 166 0.20 -2.75 4.23
N ASN A 167 0.44 -1.49 4.61
CA ASN A 167 -0.63 -0.55 4.96
C ASN A 167 -1.42 -0.08 3.72
N ILE A 168 -0.75 0.10 2.57
CA ILE A 168 -1.41 0.40 1.28
C ILE A 168 -2.31 -0.78 0.87
N LEU A 169 -1.81 -2.01 0.96
CA LEU A 169 -2.60 -3.23 0.70
C LEU A 169 -3.86 -3.27 1.57
N ARG A 170 -3.73 -2.99 2.88
CA ARG A 170 -4.88 -2.91 3.80
C ARG A 170 -5.89 -1.85 3.37
N GLN A 171 -5.43 -0.68 2.93
CA GLN A 171 -6.31 0.39 2.45
C GLN A 171 -7.08 -0.04 1.20
N ASP A 172 -6.41 -0.67 0.23
CA ASP A 172 -7.05 -1.17 -1.00
C ASP A 172 -8.11 -2.24 -0.68
N ILE A 173 -7.79 -3.19 0.19
CA ILE A 173 -8.73 -4.24 0.63
C ILE A 173 -9.95 -3.62 1.29
N ARG A 174 -9.75 -2.69 2.24
CA ARG A 174 -10.86 -1.99 2.91
C ARG A 174 -11.72 -1.22 1.92
N ALA A 175 -11.10 -0.51 0.98
CA ALA A 175 -11.81 0.25 -0.04
C ALA A 175 -12.69 -0.64 -0.91
N TYR A 176 -12.24 -1.87 -1.22
CA TYR A 176 -13.08 -2.86 -1.89
C TYR A 176 -14.22 -3.36 -0.98
N LEU A 177 -13.91 -3.79 0.24
CA LEU A 177 -14.92 -4.34 1.17
C LEU A 177 -16.05 -3.36 1.48
N ILE A 178 -15.77 -2.05 1.55
CA ILE A 178 -16.79 -1.01 1.74
C ILE A 178 -17.81 -1.00 0.60
N ARG A 179 -17.39 -1.26 -0.64
CA ARG A 179 -18.30 -1.28 -1.81
C ARG A 179 -19.26 -2.46 -1.81
N TYR A 180 -18.92 -3.56 -1.11
CA TYR A 180 -19.73 -4.78 -1.06
C TYR A 180 -20.55 -4.91 0.23
N LYS A 181 -20.45 -3.94 1.13
CA LYS A 181 -21.22 -3.94 2.38
C LYS A 181 -22.64 -3.46 2.08
N HIS A 182 -23.51 -4.40 1.75
CA HIS A 182 -24.97 -4.23 1.64
C HIS A 182 -25.67 -5.19 2.60
#